data_AF-A0A1Y1VST0-F1
#
_entry.id   AF-A0A1Y1VST0-F1
#
_cell.length_a   1.000
_cell.length_b   1.000
_cell.length_c   1.000
_cell.angle_alpha   90.00
_cell.angle_beta   90.00
_cell.angle_gamma   90.00
#
_symmetry.space_group_name_H-M   'P 1'
#
loop_
_entity.id
_entity.type
_entity.pdbx_description
1 polymer ?
#
loop_
_entity_poly.entity_id
_entity_poly.type
_entity_poly.pdbx_seq_one_letter_code
_entity_poly.pdbx_strand_id
1 'polypeptide(L)'
;MYIRSREEVIMRIYRRDGVSKQTKPPTKNLEDDKDGISFMLAGYPRYRCPYVWPKTDHESLLHTGRNQRLGRDLPLKMETVETWRVFDIRPWDILVELIVTAVNPPPENPFLVDHDYFDALPIEERVVVTGAMLEFQRRIYLRHYYSANMHRHFRDINTLREYQQSMSFRETKS
;
A
#
# COMPACT_ATOMS: atom_id res chain seq x y z
N MET A 1 -12.48 -8.58 15.26
CA MET A 1 -11.37 -9.14 14.46
C MET A 1 -10.28 -9.58 15.42
N TYR A 2 -10.21 -10.88 15.72
CA TYR A 2 -9.18 -11.46 16.60
C TYR A 2 -8.06 -11.99 15.70
N ILE A 3 -6.89 -11.33 15.74
CA ILE A 3 -5.71 -11.77 15.00
C ILE A 3 -5.04 -12.88 15.83
N ARG A 4 -5.31 -14.14 15.47
CA ARG A 4 -4.58 -15.31 15.93
C ARG A 4 -3.51 -15.62 14.87
N SER A 5 -2.24 -15.63 15.29
CA SER A 5 -1.02 -15.90 14.50
C SER A 5 -0.23 -14.65 14.08
N ARG A 6 1.08 -14.85 13.93
CA ARG A 6 2.07 -13.90 13.39
C ARG A 6 1.66 -13.55 11.96
N GLU A 7 0.98 -12.43 11.75
CA GLU A 7 0.76 -11.87 10.41
C GLU A 7 1.86 -10.85 10.13
N GLU A 8 2.83 -11.30 9.33
CA GLU A 8 3.89 -10.48 8.77
C GLU A 8 3.59 -10.29 7.28
N VAL A 9 3.56 -9.04 6.84
CA VAL A 9 3.35 -8.67 5.44
C VAL A 9 4.61 -8.01 4.92
N ILE A 10 5.10 -8.49 3.78
CA ILE A 10 6.22 -7.85 3.09
C ILE A 10 5.63 -6.90 2.06
N MET A 11 5.93 -5.62 2.23
CA MET A 11 5.59 -4.58 1.27
C MET A 11 6.83 -4.20 0.48
N ARG A 12 6.70 -4.13 -0.85
CA ARG A 12 7.73 -3.61 -1.73
C ARG A 12 7.25 -2.33 -2.39
N ILE A 13 8.11 -1.32 -2.39
CA ILE A 13 7.85 -0.02 -3.01
C ILE A 13 8.85 0.15 -4.14
N TYR A 14 8.34 0.19 -5.36
CA TYR A 14 9.14 0.37 -6.56
C TYR A 14 9.09 1.83 -6.99
N ARG A 15 10.25 2.39 -7.35
CA ARG A 15 10.29 3.71 -7.97
C ARG A 15 10.08 3.53 -9.47
N ARG A 16 9.10 4.22 -10.04
CA ARG A 16 8.78 4.14 -11.47
C ARG A 16 9.75 4.97 -12.31
N ASP A 17 11.05 4.85 -12.05
CA ASP A 17 12.10 5.54 -12.80
C ASP A 17 12.61 4.60 -13.90
N GLY A 18 11.82 4.47 -14.98
CA GLY A 18 12.25 3.82 -16.21
C GLY A 18 12.24 2.28 -16.20
N VAL A 19 11.44 1.71 -17.12
CA VAL A 19 11.61 0.35 -17.66
C VAL A 19 11.64 -0.81 -16.65
N SER A 20 10.59 -0.97 -15.86
CA SER A 20 10.27 -2.31 -15.34
C SER A 20 8.77 -2.46 -15.16
N LYS A 21 8.09 -2.90 -16.23
CA LYS A 21 6.78 -3.55 -16.11
C LYS A 21 7.04 -4.93 -15.47
N GLN A 22 7.18 -4.99 -14.15
CA GLN A 22 7.27 -6.29 -13.49
C GLN A 22 5.87 -6.84 -13.20
N THR A 23 5.44 -7.73 -14.09
CA THR A 23 4.33 -8.68 -13.95
C THR A 23 4.75 -9.97 -13.23
N LYS A 24 5.92 -9.98 -12.55
CA LYS A 24 6.43 -11.20 -11.90
C LYS A 24 6.11 -11.21 -10.41
N PRO A 25 5.60 -12.34 -9.86
CA PRO A 25 5.45 -12.49 -8.43
C PRO A 25 6.81 -12.38 -7.73
N PRO A 26 6.85 -11.91 -6.47
CA PRO A 26 8.10 -11.67 -5.76
C PRO A 26 8.95 -12.95 -5.71
N THR A 27 10.17 -12.87 -6.26
CA THR A 27 11.16 -13.93 -6.13
C THR A 27 11.59 -14.05 -4.67
N LYS A 28 11.93 -15.28 -4.24
CA LYS A 28 12.23 -15.66 -2.85
C LYS A 28 13.39 -14.88 -2.21
N ASN A 29 14.21 -14.18 -3.00
CA ASN A 29 15.33 -13.40 -2.50
C ASN A 29 14.96 -11.91 -2.48
N LEU A 30 14.72 -11.39 -1.28
CA LEU A 30 14.42 -9.97 -1.04
C LEU A 30 15.63 -9.05 -1.19
N GLU A 31 16.84 -9.63 -1.19
CA GLU A 31 18.11 -8.91 -1.17
C GLU A 31 18.68 -8.62 -2.57
N ASP A 32 18.23 -9.35 -3.60
CA ASP A 32 18.77 -9.24 -4.97
C ASP A 32 18.08 -8.17 -5.84
N ASP A 33 16.96 -7.61 -5.38
CA ASP A 33 16.14 -6.69 -6.16
C ASP A 33 16.52 -5.23 -5.86
N LYS A 34 17.43 -4.68 -6.68
CA LYS A 34 17.97 -3.31 -6.52
C LYS A 34 16.97 -2.21 -6.90
N ASP A 35 15.85 -2.56 -7.54
CA ASP A 35 14.91 -1.59 -8.11
C ASP A 35 13.77 -1.22 -7.13
N GLY A 36 13.68 -1.89 -5.98
CA GLY A 36 12.61 -1.70 -5.01
C GLY A 36 13.08 -1.68 -3.56
N ILE A 37 12.38 -0.92 -2.73
CA ILE A 37 12.60 -0.86 -1.28
C ILE A 37 11.64 -1.83 -0.61
N SER A 38 12.17 -2.79 0.16
CA SER A 38 11.37 -3.78 0.88
C SER A 38 11.23 -3.43 2.35
N PHE A 39 10.01 -3.56 2.86
CA PHE A 39 9.65 -3.39 4.26
C PHE A 39 8.86 -4.59 4.77
N MET A 40 9.08 -4.94 6.03
CA MET A 40 8.27 -5.92 6.75
C MET A 40 7.35 -5.19 7.70
N LEU A 41 6.05 -5.35 7.53
CA LEU A 41 5.03 -4.86 8.45
C LEU A 41 4.56 -6.03 9.31
N ALA A 42 4.59 -5.90 10.63
CA ALA A 42 4.11 -6.93 11.54
C ALA A 42 3.19 -6.37 12.62
N GLY A 43 2.02 -6.98 12.76
CA GLY A 43 1.02 -6.67 13.78
C GLY A 43 0.99 -7.72 14.89
N TYR A 44 1.82 -7.56 15.92
CA TYR A 44 1.84 -8.51 17.03
C TYR A 44 0.76 -8.18 18.07
N PRO A 45 -0.12 -9.12 18.46
CA PRO A 45 -1.16 -8.88 19.45
C PRO A 45 -0.63 -8.35 20.78
N ARG A 46 0.57 -8.80 21.19
CA ARG A 46 1.25 -8.35 22.41
C ARG A 46 1.52 -6.85 22.44
N TYR A 47 1.82 -6.25 21.28
CA TYR A 47 2.19 -4.83 21.21
C TYR A 47 0.99 -3.92 20.92
N ARG A 48 -0.14 -4.47 20.46
CA ARG A 48 -1.36 -3.73 20.12
C ARG A 48 -1.12 -2.59 19.12
N CYS A 49 -0.08 -2.70 18.31
CA CYS A 49 0.38 -1.71 17.35
C CYS A 49 1.23 -2.43 16.28
N PRO A 50 1.06 -2.10 14.99
CA PRO A 50 1.94 -2.57 13.94
C PRO A 50 3.32 -1.88 14.00
N TYR A 51 4.35 -2.62 13.59
CA TYR A 51 5.71 -2.10 13.44
C TYR A 51 6.23 -2.40 12.03
N VAL A 52 7.17 -1.57 11.57
CA VAL A 52 7.74 -1.66 10.23
C VAL A 52 9.25 -1.82 10.33
N TRP A 53 9.84 -2.78 9.62
CA TRP A 53 11.29 -2.97 9.54
C TRP A 53 11.78 -2.82 8.10
N PRO A 54 12.88 -2.10 7.86
CA PRO A 54 13.53 -2.13 6.54
C PRO A 54 14.15 -3.51 6.30
N LYS A 55 13.96 -4.05 5.09
CA LYS A 55 14.58 -5.31 4.65
C LYS A 55 15.67 -5.11 3.59
N THR A 56 15.64 -3.98 2.89
CA THR A 56 16.69 -3.55 1.95
C THR A 56 17.49 -2.40 2.55
N ASP A 57 18.82 -2.46 2.43
CA ASP A 57 19.71 -1.36 2.80
C ASP A 57 19.67 -0.29 1.69
N HIS A 58 18.69 0.62 1.76
CA HIS A 58 18.51 1.66 0.75
C HIS A 58 18.94 3.03 1.31
N GLU A 59 19.91 3.69 0.66
CA GLU A 59 20.49 4.96 1.14
C GLU A 59 19.48 6.11 1.26
N SER A 60 18.38 6.07 0.50
CA SER A 60 17.31 7.07 0.61
C SER A 60 16.56 7.02 1.95
N LEU A 61 16.54 5.86 2.63
CA LEU A 61 15.97 5.72 3.97
C LEU A 61 16.92 6.27 5.04
N LEU A 62 18.23 6.32 4.76
CA LEU A 62 19.24 6.88 5.67
C LEU A 62 19.15 8.41 5.78
N HIS A 63 18.49 9.06 4.80
CA HIS A 63 18.33 10.52 4.75
C HIS A 63 17.01 11.01 5.36
N THR A 64 16.17 10.13 5.91
CA THR A 64 15.10 10.57 6.80
C THR A 64 15.79 11.23 8.00
N GLY A 65 15.71 12.56 8.12
CA GLY A 65 16.52 13.42 9.01
C GLY A 65 16.43 13.16 10.52
N ARG A 66 16.04 11.96 10.95
CA ARG A 66 15.98 11.46 12.31
C ARG A 66 17.22 10.64 12.70
N ASN A 67 18.43 10.97 12.21
CA ASN A 67 19.72 10.43 12.71
C ASN A 67 19.70 8.95 13.14
N GLN A 68 19.00 8.10 12.39
CA GLN A 68 18.76 6.73 12.80
C GLN A 68 19.74 5.85 12.05
N ARG A 69 20.66 5.22 12.79
CA ARG A 69 21.40 4.08 12.27
C ARG A 69 20.37 2.97 12.08
N LEU A 70 19.82 2.87 10.87
CA LEU A 70 18.85 1.86 10.48
C LEU A 70 19.57 0.50 10.46
N GLY A 71 19.60 -0.19 11.60
CA GLY A 71 19.89 -1.62 11.61
C GLY A 71 18.66 -2.37 11.12
N ARG A 72 18.84 -3.40 10.29
CA ARG A 72 17.74 -4.27 9.77
C ARG A 72 16.86 -4.88 10.88
N ASP A 73 17.39 -4.97 12.09
CA ASP A 73 16.72 -5.56 13.25
C ASP A 73 15.87 -4.56 14.07
N LEU A 74 16.02 -3.26 13.81
CA LEU A 74 15.28 -2.22 14.52
C LEU A 74 14.07 -1.76 13.70
N PRO A 75 12.90 -1.58 14.35
CA PRO A 75 11.74 -1.02 13.67
C PRO A 75 12.00 0.45 13.33
N LEU A 76 11.48 0.89 12.18
CA LEU A 76 11.50 2.26 11.71
C LEU A 76 10.68 3.14 12.67
N LYS A 77 11.25 4.28 13.10
CA LYS A 77 10.50 5.27 13.88
C LYS A 77 9.59 6.10 12.99
N MET A 78 8.32 5.72 12.97
CA MET A 78 7.25 6.35 12.21
C MET A 78 6.29 7.08 13.16
N GLU A 79 5.85 8.27 12.78
CA GLU A 79 4.91 9.08 13.56
C GLU A 79 3.55 8.38 13.71
N THR A 80 3.07 7.73 12.64
CA THR A 80 1.83 6.95 12.67
C THR A 80 1.89 5.78 13.65
N VAL A 81 3.08 5.18 13.83
CA VAL A 81 3.30 4.10 14.81
C VAL A 81 3.39 4.67 16.23
N GLU A 82 4.14 5.75 16.43
CA GLU A 82 4.30 6.41 17.75
C GLU A 82 2.97 6.93 18.30
N THR A 83 2.10 7.44 17.41
CA THR A 83 0.81 8.02 17.78
C THR A 83 -0.38 7.07 17.64
N TRP A 84 -0.15 5.81 17.26
CA TRP A 84 -1.17 4.78 17.02
C TRP A 84 -2.21 4.63 18.14
N ARG A 85 -1.77 4.77 19.40
CA ARG A 85 -2.63 4.58 20.58
C ARG A 85 -3.40 5.84 20.98
N VAL A 86 -2.99 7.00 20.46
CA VAL A 86 -3.48 8.30 20.89
C VAL A 86 -4.48 8.86 19.87
N PHE A 87 -4.20 8.69 18.58
CA PHE A 87 -5.07 9.15 17.50
C PHE A 87 -5.77 8.00 16.78
N ASP A 88 -6.73 8.34 15.91
CA ASP A 88 -7.47 7.38 15.09
C ASP A 88 -6.63 6.86 13.91
N ILE A 89 -5.45 6.33 14.20
CA ILE A 89 -4.55 5.78 13.18
C ILE A 89 -5.10 4.44 12.69
N ARG A 90 -4.98 4.21 11.39
CA ARG A 90 -5.39 3.00 10.68
C ARG A 90 -4.20 2.43 9.92
N PRO A 91 -4.24 1.13 9.53
CA PRO A 91 -3.12 0.51 8.83
C PRO A 91 -2.68 1.27 7.57
N TRP A 92 -3.62 1.86 6.83
CA TRP A 92 -3.31 2.63 5.62
C TRP A 92 -2.61 3.97 5.90
N ASP A 93 -2.73 4.57 7.09
CA ASP A 93 -1.94 5.74 7.47
C ASP A 93 -0.44 5.42 7.46
N ILE A 94 -0.09 4.25 8.00
CA ILE A 94 1.29 3.75 8.05
C ILE A 94 1.81 3.52 6.63
N LEU A 95 0.98 2.96 5.75
CA LEU A 95 1.35 2.77 4.35
C LEU A 95 1.66 4.09 3.65
N VAL A 96 0.88 5.15 3.91
CA VAL A 96 1.13 6.47 3.31
C VAL A 96 2.43 7.07 3.82
N GLU A 97 2.66 7.08 5.14
CA GLU A 97 3.93 7.57 5.70
C GLU A 97 5.12 6.82 5.11
N LEU A 98 5.00 5.50 4.93
CA LEU A 98 6.03 4.67 4.32
C LEU A 98 6.28 5.03 2.85
N ILE A 99 5.22 5.17 2.04
CA ILE A 99 5.32 5.53 0.61
C ILE A 99 5.93 6.92 0.45
N VAL A 100 5.46 7.91 1.21
CA VAL A 100 5.97 9.28 1.17
C VAL A 100 7.43 9.36 1.63
N THR A 101 7.84 8.49 2.56
CA THR A 101 9.25 8.39 2.99
C THR A 101 10.12 7.71 1.94
N ALA A 102 9.60 6.69 1.26
CA ALA A 102 10.35 5.89 0.28
C ALA A 102 10.48 6.57 -1.10
N VAL A 103 9.51 7.41 -1.49
CA VAL A 103 9.40 7.98 -2.83
C VAL A 103 9.55 9.51 -2.77
N ASN A 104 10.53 10.03 -3.53
CA ASN A 104 10.78 11.46 -3.66
C ASN A 104 10.82 11.84 -5.16
N PRO A 105 9.96 12.75 -5.66
CA PRO A 105 8.91 13.46 -4.93
C PRO A 105 7.77 12.53 -4.46
N PRO A 106 7.07 12.86 -3.36
CA PRO A 106 5.92 12.08 -2.91
C PRO A 106 4.84 11.98 -4.01
N PRO A 107 4.18 10.83 -4.16
CA PRO A 107 3.15 10.65 -5.18
C PRO A 107 1.91 11.50 -4.89
N GLU A 108 1.25 11.99 -5.95
CA GLU A 108 -0.01 12.76 -5.82
C GLU A 108 -1.15 11.94 -5.17
N ASN A 109 -1.20 10.63 -5.47
CA ASN A 109 -2.11 9.67 -4.88
C ASN A 109 -1.32 8.39 -4.50
N PRO A 110 -1.07 8.12 -3.20
CA PRO A 110 -0.36 6.91 -2.76
C PRO A 110 -1.16 5.62 -2.98
N PHE A 111 -2.47 5.72 -3.23
CA PHE A 111 -3.37 4.58 -3.47
C PHE A 111 -3.86 4.53 -4.92
N LEU A 112 -3.03 4.97 -5.87
CA LEU A 112 -3.36 4.89 -7.30
C LEU A 112 -3.68 3.45 -7.70
N VAL A 113 -4.79 3.26 -8.41
CA VAL A 113 -5.25 1.93 -8.84
C VAL A 113 -4.60 1.54 -10.17
N ASP A 114 -4.09 0.32 -10.26
CA ASP A 114 -3.63 -0.27 -11.51
C ASP A 114 -4.80 -0.94 -12.24
N HIS A 115 -5.51 -0.20 -13.08
CA HIS A 115 -6.69 -0.70 -13.79
C HIS A 115 -6.38 -1.82 -14.78
N ASP A 116 -5.16 -1.86 -15.35
CA ASP A 116 -4.72 -2.91 -16.27
C ASP A 116 -4.72 -4.29 -15.57
N TYR A 117 -4.40 -4.31 -14.26
CA TYR A 117 -4.48 -5.53 -13.46
C TYR A 117 -5.92 -6.05 -13.34
N PHE A 118 -6.89 -5.18 -13.11
CA PHE A 118 -8.30 -5.57 -13.03
C PHE A 118 -8.82 -6.09 -14.37
N ASP A 119 -8.36 -5.51 -15.48
CA ASP A 119 -8.73 -5.94 -16.83
C ASP A 119 -8.18 -7.32 -17.19
N ALA A 120 -7.09 -7.74 -16.56
CA ALA A 120 -6.49 -9.07 -16.74
C ALA A 120 -7.14 -10.17 -15.88
N LEU A 121 -7.91 -9.84 -14.84
CA LEU A 121 -8.50 -10.83 -13.93
C LEU A 121 -9.70 -11.58 -14.55
N PRO A 122 -9.88 -12.88 -14.23
CA PRO A 122 -11.13 -13.60 -14.49
C PRO A 122 -12.33 -12.86 -13.90
N ILE A 123 -13.51 -13.03 -14.49
CA ILE A 123 -14.69 -12.22 -14.13
C ILE A 123 -15.10 -12.43 -12.67
N GLU A 124 -15.01 -13.65 -12.17
CA GLU A 124 -15.39 -14.04 -10.80
C GLU A 124 -14.52 -13.31 -9.77
N GLU A 125 -13.21 -13.28 -10.00
CA GLU A 125 -12.26 -12.57 -9.15
C GLU A 125 -12.41 -11.06 -9.29
N ARG A 126 -12.59 -10.58 -10.53
CA ARG A 126 -12.73 -9.16 -10.83
C ARG A 126 -13.90 -8.53 -10.08
N VAL A 127 -15.05 -9.21 -9.99
CA VAL A 127 -16.22 -8.70 -9.25
C VAL A 127 -15.88 -8.44 -7.79
N VAL A 128 -15.28 -9.43 -7.12
CA VAL A 128 -14.95 -9.34 -5.68
C VAL A 128 -13.87 -8.30 -5.43
N VAL A 129 -12.79 -8.33 -6.21
CA VAL A 129 -11.64 -7.43 -6.04
C VAL A 129 -12.03 -5.98 -6.36
N THR A 130 -12.85 -5.74 -7.39
CA THR A 130 -13.37 -4.40 -7.73
C THR A 130 -14.23 -3.84 -6.58
N GLY A 131 -15.14 -4.65 -6.02
CA GLY A 131 -15.97 -4.24 -4.90
C GLY A 131 -15.15 -3.88 -3.66
N ALA A 132 -14.16 -4.71 -3.31
CA ALA A 132 -13.26 -4.47 -2.19
C ALA A 132 -12.41 -3.21 -2.39
N MET A 133 -11.83 -3.02 -3.58
CA MET A 133 -11.02 -1.86 -3.90
C MET A 133 -11.85 -0.57 -3.91
N LEU A 134 -13.06 -0.61 -4.47
CA LEU A 134 -13.96 0.55 -4.50
C LEU A 134 -14.34 1.01 -3.09
N GLU A 135 -14.66 0.07 -2.20
CA GLU A 135 -14.96 0.38 -0.80
C GLU A 135 -13.73 0.92 -0.07
N PHE A 136 -12.56 0.34 -0.30
CA PHE A 136 -11.30 0.84 0.25
C PHE A 136 -11.03 2.29 -0.19
N GLN A 137 -11.10 2.56 -1.50
CA GLN A 137 -10.91 3.90 -2.06
C GLN A 137 -11.91 4.91 -1.50
N ARG A 138 -13.18 4.55 -1.34
CA ARG A 138 -14.18 5.44 -0.71
C ARG A 138 -13.80 5.84 0.72
N ARG A 139 -13.31 4.89 1.52
CA ARG A 139 -12.86 5.15 2.90
C ARG A 139 -11.66 6.09 2.96
N ILE A 140 -10.70 5.90 2.04
CA ILE A 140 -9.55 6.78 1.91
C ILE A 140 -9.97 8.19 1.49
N TYR A 141 -10.84 8.29 0.48
CA TYR A 141 -11.33 9.56 -0.03
C TYR A 141 -12.01 10.42 1.05
N LEU A 142 -12.85 9.81 1.89
CA LEU A 142 -13.55 10.48 2.98
C LEU A 142 -12.63 10.99 4.10
N ARG A 143 -11.39 10.49 4.19
CA ARG A 143 -10.42 10.98 5.16
C ARG A 143 -9.71 12.26 4.73
N HIS A 144 -9.78 12.68 3.47
CA HIS A 144 -9.23 13.96 2.96
C HIS A 144 -7.72 14.24 3.14
N TYR A 145 -6.95 13.43 3.89
CA TYR A 145 -5.57 13.75 4.29
C TYR A 145 -4.47 13.28 3.33
N TYR A 146 -4.72 12.32 2.43
CA TYR A 146 -3.63 11.61 1.73
C TYR A 146 -3.37 12.03 0.28
N SER A 147 -4.27 12.79 -0.34
CA SER A 147 -4.15 13.15 -1.75
C SER A 147 -4.08 14.65 -1.90
N ALA A 148 -2.92 15.15 -2.34
CA ALA A 148 -2.76 16.56 -2.73
C ALA A 148 -3.73 16.94 -3.86
N ASN A 149 -4.14 15.98 -4.68
CA ASN A 149 -5.08 16.17 -5.77
C ASN A 149 -6.25 15.16 -5.72
N MET A 150 -7.36 15.55 -5.09
CA MET A 150 -8.57 14.73 -4.98
C MET A 150 -9.18 14.31 -6.33
N HIS A 151 -8.86 15.01 -7.43
CA HIS A 151 -9.41 14.69 -8.76
C HIS A 151 -8.94 13.33 -9.28
N ARG A 152 -7.67 12.95 -9.06
CA ARG A 152 -7.17 11.63 -9.49
C ARG A 152 -7.82 10.51 -8.68
N HIS A 153 -7.91 10.69 -7.37
CA HIS A 153 -8.56 9.72 -6.49
C HIS A 153 -10.05 9.54 -6.85
N PHE A 154 -10.75 10.62 -7.20
CA PHE A 154 -12.14 10.56 -7.65
C PHE A 154 -12.28 9.83 -8.99
N ARG A 155 -11.35 10.03 -9.92
CA ARG A 155 -11.32 9.32 -11.21
C ARG A 155 -11.22 7.80 -11.02
N ASP A 156 -10.33 7.35 -10.12
CA ASP A 156 -10.17 5.92 -9.84
C ASP A 156 -11.46 5.31 -9.26
N ILE A 157 -12.13 6.03 -8.35
CA ILE A 157 -13.43 5.61 -7.79
C ILE A 157 -14.48 5.44 -8.89
N ASN A 158 -14.56 6.39 -9.85
CA ASN A 158 -15.53 6.32 -10.92
C ASN A 158 -15.25 5.16 -11.88
N THR A 159 -13.98 4.95 -12.24
CA THR A 159 -13.56 3.85 -13.13
C THR A 159 -13.91 2.49 -12.51
N LEU A 160 -13.63 2.29 -11.22
CA LEU A 160 -14.02 1.08 -10.50
C LEU A 160 -15.55 0.90 -10.41
N ARG A 161 -16.30 2.01 -10.35
CA ARG A 161 -17.77 1.99 -10.36
C ARG A 161 -18.32 1.53 -11.69
N GLU A 162 -17.74 2.00 -12.80
CA GLU A 162 -18.10 1.59 -14.15
C GLU A 162 -17.84 0.09 -14.35
N TYR A 163 -16.71 -0.43 -13.87
CA TYR A 163 -16.45 -1.87 -13.85
C TYR A 163 -17.54 -2.63 -13.12
N GLN A 164 -17.91 -2.22 -11.91
CA GLN A 164 -18.95 -2.87 -11.12
C GLN A 164 -20.32 -2.90 -11.86
N GLN A 165 -20.69 -1.80 -12.51
CA GLN A 165 -21.94 -1.70 -13.28
C GLN A 165 -21.94 -2.59 -14.53
N SER A 166 -20.82 -2.61 -15.26
CA SER A 166 -20.68 -3.41 -16.48
C SER A 166 -20.78 -4.92 -16.21
N MET A 167 -20.29 -5.37 -15.05
CA MET A 167 -20.35 -6.79 -14.64
C MET A 167 -21.76 -7.19 -14.17
N SER A 168 -22.43 -6.33 -13.40
CA SER A 168 -23.82 -6.56 -12.97
C SER A 168 -24.80 -6.74 -14.14
N PHE A 169 -24.60 -6.02 -15.24
CA PHE A 169 -25.46 -6.13 -16.43
C PHE A 169 -25.26 -7.44 -17.21
N ARG A 170 -24.05 -8.01 -17.17
CA ARG A 170 -23.73 -9.27 -17.87
C ARG A 170 -24.38 -10.49 -17.21
N GLU A 171 -24.50 -10.49 -15.89
CA GLU A 171 -25.15 -11.58 -15.15
C GLU A 171 -26.67 -11.66 -15.41
N THR A 172 -27.33 -10.54 -15.70
CA THR A 172 -28.79 -10.54 -15.97
C THR A 172 -29.19 -11.05 -17.37
N LYS A 173 -28.22 -11.31 -18.25
CA LYS A 173 -28.47 -11.70 -19.65
C LYS A 173 -28.07 -13.14 -19.99
N SER A 174 -27.62 -13.93 -19.00
CA SER A 174 -27.34 -15.36 -19.15
C SER A 174 -28.40 -16.20 -18.45
#